data_AF-A0A920NXS8-F1
#
_entry.id   AF-A0A920NXS8-F1
#
_cell.length_a   1.000
_cell.length_b   1.000
_cell.length_c   1.000
_cell.angle_alpha   90.00
_cell.angle_beta   90.00
_cell.angle_gamma   90.00
#
_symmetry.space_group_name_H-M   'P 1'
#
loop_
_entity.id
_entity.type
_entity.pdbx_description
1 polymer ?
#
loop_
_entity_poly.entity_id
_entity_poly.type
_entity_poly.pdbx_seq_one_letter_code
_entity_poly.pdbx_strand_id
1 'polypeptide(L)'
;MCHNGEINTLKGNVNLISAKQGVAQSDLFQEKLKDLFPIAEPDSSDSGNFDNILEFLMLTGRTLQESIMMMIPEAWQSNEIMNKG
;
A
#
# COMPACT_ATOMS: atom_id res chain seq x y z
N MET A 1 -9.04 -4.35 -8.54
CA MET A 1 -8.49 -3.67 -9.71
C MET A 1 -7.94 -4.72 -10.67
N CYS A 2 -7.73 -4.37 -11.94
CA CYS A 2 -7.02 -5.25 -12.86
C CYS A 2 -5.58 -4.77 -12.97
N HIS A 3 -4.63 -5.59 -12.50
CA HIS A 3 -3.21 -5.36 -12.73
C HIS A 3 -2.77 -6.18 -13.95
N ASN A 4 -2.20 -5.49 -14.94
CA ASN A 4 -1.59 -6.12 -16.11
C ASN A 4 -0.07 -5.95 -16.02
N GLY A 5 0.59 -6.93 -15.41
CA GLY A 5 2.02 -6.91 -15.10
C GLY A 5 2.38 -7.97 -14.05
N GLU A 6 3.63 -7.96 -13.57
CA GLU A 6 4.09 -8.75 -12.42
C GLU A 6 4.81 -7.82 -11.43
N ILE A 7 4.46 -7.92 -10.14
CA ILE A 7 5.16 -7.20 -9.08
C ILE A 7 6.34 -8.02 -8.58
N ASN A 8 7.52 -7.77 -9.17
CA ASN A 8 8.76 -8.47 -8.84
C ASN A 8 9.26 -8.29 -7.39
N THR A 9 8.75 -7.30 -6.65
CA THR A 9 9.12 -6.99 -5.26
C THR A 9 8.13 -7.50 -4.22
N LEU A 10 7.16 -8.33 -4.61
CA LEU A 10 6.02 -8.75 -3.80
C LEU A 10 6.40 -9.20 -2.38
N LYS A 11 7.35 -10.14 -2.25
CA LYS A 11 7.75 -10.69 -0.94
C LYS A 11 8.28 -9.61 0.01
N GLY A 12 9.04 -8.64 -0.50
CA GLY A 12 9.53 -7.52 0.29
C GLY A 12 8.38 -6.62 0.77
N ASN A 13 7.43 -6.35 -0.12
CA ASN A 13 6.26 -5.51 0.18
C ASN A 13 5.35 -6.16 1.23
N VAL A 14 5.02 -7.46 1.07
CA VAL A 14 4.20 -8.21 2.05
C VAL A 14 4.86 -8.19 3.44
N ASN A 15 6.15 -8.47 3.52
CA ASN A 15 6.89 -8.45 4.78
C ASN A 15 6.90 -7.04 5.41
N LEU A 16 7.07 -6.00 4.60
CA LEU A 16 7.08 -4.61 5.07
C LEU A 16 5.72 -4.20 5.64
N ILE A 17 4.62 -4.55 4.97
CA ILE A 17 3.26 -4.28 5.46
C ILE A 17 3.00 -5.05 6.76
N SER A 18 3.34 -6.34 6.80
CA SER A 18 3.21 -7.16 8.00
C SER A 18 3.95 -6.58 9.21
N ALA A 19 5.21 -6.13 9.01
CA ALA A 19 5.99 -5.50 10.08
C ALA A 19 5.37 -4.17 10.57
N LYS A 20 4.75 -3.40 9.69
CA LYS A 20 4.12 -2.12 10.02
C LYS A 20 2.79 -2.27 10.75
N GLN A 21 2.07 -3.39 10.57
CA GLN A 21 0.77 -3.63 11.24
C GLN A 21 0.87 -3.57 12.78
N GLY A 22 2.01 -3.97 13.36
CA GLY A 22 2.21 -3.96 14.82
C GLY A 22 2.23 -2.57 15.46
N VAL A 23 2.49 -1.53 14.66
CA VAL A 23 2.52 -0.12 15.11
C VAL A 23 1.47 0.74 14.40
N ALA A 24 0.62 0.13 13.59
CA ALA A 24 -0.40 0.85 12.83
C ALA A 24 -1.50 1.39 13.76
N GLN A 25 -1.90 2.63 13.51
CA GLN A 25 -2.97 3.31 14.22
C GLN A 25 -3.88 4.02 13.22
N SER A 26 -5.17 4.11 13.53
CA SER A 26 -6.16 4.78 12.69
C SER A 26 -7.22 5.41 13.58
N ASP A 27 -7.49 6.69 13.41
CA ASP A 27 -8.58 7.37 14.11
C ASP A 27 -9.97 6.88 13.65
N LEU A 28 -10.05 6.36 12.42
CA LEU A 28 -11.29 5.84 11.81
C LEU A 28 -11.63 4.43 12.31
N PHE A 29 -10.64 3.54 12.37
CA PHE A 29 -10.84 2.14 12.77
C PHE A 29 -10.53 1.86 14.24
N GLN A 30 -9.73 2.70 14.89
CA GLN A 30 -9.34 2.58 16.30
C GLN A 30 -8.92 1.13 16.64
N GLU A 31 -9.50 0.52 17.67
CA GLU A 31 -9.18 -0.85 18.08
C GLU A 31 -9.60 -1.91 17.05
N LYS A 32 -10.58 -1.61 16.17
CA LYS A 32 -11.04 -2.53 15.12
C LYS A 32 -10.05 -2.67 13.97
N LEU A 33 -9.01 -1.84 13.92
CA LEU A 33 -7.96 -1.94 12.90
C LEU A 33 -7.33 -3.35 12.86
N LYS A 34 -7.23 -4.01 14.01
CA LYS A 34 -6.68 -5.38 14.13
C LYS A 34 -7.54 -6.43 13.42
N ASP A 35 -8.83 -6.16 13.22
CA ASP A 35 -9.75 -7.07 12.52
C ASP A 35 -9.48 -7.10 11.01
N LEU A 36 -8.78 -6.08 10.48
CA LEU A 36 -8.38 -5.98 9.08
C LEU A 36 -7.04 -6.69 8.78
N PHE A 37 -6.39 -7.26 9.79
CA PHE A 37 -5.09 -7.91 9.61
C PHE A 37 -5.25 -9.39 9.22
N PRO A 38 -4.39 -9.93 8.34
CA PRO A 38 -3.31 -9.23 7.62
C PRO A 38 -3.85 -8.41 6.43
N ILE A 39 -3.35 -7.18 6.27
CA ILE A 39 -3.69 -6.31 5.13
C ILE A 39 -3.08 -6.88 3.84
N ALA A 40 -1.81 -7.29 3.91
CA ALA A 40 -1.14 -8.02 2.84
C ALA A 40 -1.18 -9.52 3.15
N GLU A 41 -1.98 -10.26 2.39
CA GLU A 41 -2.17 -11.70 2.55
C GLU A 41 -0.99 -12.49 1.98
N PRO A 42 -0.29 -13.31 2.78
CA PRO A 42 0.92 -14.02 2.35
C PRO A 42 0.76 -14.94 1.14
N ASP A 43 -0.42 -15.54 1.00
CA ASP A 43 -0.72 -16.52 -0.05
C ASP A 43 -1.57 -15.95 -1.20
N SER A 44 -1.82 -14.63 -1.19
CA SER A 44 -2.58 -13.95 -2.24
C SER A 44 -1.69 -13.57 -3.43
N SER A 45 -2.29 -13.40 -4.60
CA SER A 45 -1.58 -12.95 -5.81
C SER A 45 -0.98 -11.55 -5.61
N ASP A 46 -0.07 -11.17 -6.49
CA ASP A 46 0.48 -9.81 -6.51
C ASP A 46 -0.63 -8.75 -6.67
N SER A 47 -1.56 -9.01 -7.57
CA SER A 47 -2.71 -8.18 -7.89
C SER A 47 -3.70 -8.13 -6.73
N GLY A 48 -3.94 -9.26 -6.06
CA GLY A 48 -4.80 -9.33 -4.88
C GLY A 48 -4.22 -8.57 -3.70
N ASN A 49 -2.92 -8.74 -3.43
CA ASN A 49 -2.22 -7.94 -2.41
C ASN A 49 -2.23 -6.44 -2.73
N PHE A 50 -2.08 -6.07 -4.01
CA PHE A 50 -2.17 -4.70 -4.43
C PHE A 50 -3.57 -4.12 -4.16
N ASP A 51 -4.63 -4.85 -4.51
CA ASP A 51 -6.01 -4.45 -4.25
C ASP A 51 -6.30 -4.26 -2.75
N ASN A 52 -5.91 -5.21 -1.92
CA ASN A 52 -6.13 -5.14 -0.47
C ASN A 52 -5.46 -3.90 0.15
N ILE A 53 -4.22 -3.61 -0.25
CA ILE A 53 -3.48 -2.44 0.26
C ILE A 53 -4.13 -1.15 -0.25
N LEU A 54 -4.54 -1.11 -1.52
CA LEU A 54 -5.21 0.06 -2.10
C LEU A 54 -6.53 0.36 -1.37
N GLU A 55 -7.35 -0.67 -1.16
CA GLU A 55 -8.62 -0.54 -0.43
C GLU A 55 -8.38 -0.05 0.99
N PHE A 56 -7.40 -0.63 1.70
CA PHE A 56 -7.03 -0.20 3.05
C PHE A 56 -6.64 1.29 3.11
N LEU A 57 -5.82 1.77 2.17
CA LEU A 57 -5.41 3.17 2.12
C LEU A 57 -6.59 4.12 1.85
N MET A 58 -7.52 3.71 0.97
CA MET A 58 -8.72 4.50 0.69
C MET A 58 -9.67 4.54 1.88
N LEU A 59 -9.91 3.39 2.52
CA LEU A 59 -10.75 3.28 3.71
C LEU A 59 -10.20 4.07 4.91
N THR A 60 -8.88 4.28 4.95
CA THR A 60 -8.22 5.10 5.99
C THR A 60 -8.19 6.60 5.66
N GLY A 61 -8.96 7.04 4.66
CA GLY A 61 -9.24 8.45 4.39
C GLY A 61 -8.40 9.08 3.28
N ARG A 62 -7.64 8.29 2.53
CA ARG A 62 -6.84 8.78 1.40
C ARG A 62 -7.61 8.69 0.10
N THR A 63 -7.35 9.62 -0.80
CA THR A 63 -7.88 9.56 -2.16
C THR A 63 -7.24 8.42 -2.95
N LEU A 64 -7.86 8.03 -4.06
CA LEU A 64 -7.30 7.06 -5.00
C LEU A 64 -5.92 7.52 -5.49
N GLN A 65 -5.78 8.80 -5.84
CA GLN A 65 -4.54 9.38 -6.36
C GLN A 65 -3.41 9.31 -5.33
N GLU A 66 -3.69 9.72 -4.08
CA GLU A 66 -2.71 9.61 -2.99
C GLU A 66 -2.32 8.16 -2.73
N SER A 67 -3.29 7.24 -2.75
CA SER A 67 -3.06 5.83 -2.51
C SER A 67 -2.15 5.21 -3.57
N ILE A 68 -2.43 5.47 -4.84
CA ILE A 68 -1.59 5.01 -5.95
C ILE A 68 -0.18 5.61 -5.89
N MET A 69 -0.03 6.91 -5.60
CA MET A 69 1.28 7.55 -5.50
C MET A 69 2.15 6.99 -4.37
N MET A 70 1.56 6.53 -3.25
CA MET A 70 2.34 5.87 -2.20
C MET A 70 2.74 4.44 -2.55
N MET A 71 1.90 3.74 -3.31
CA MET A 71 2.14 2.34 -3.68
C MET A 71 3.10 2.20 -4.86
N ILE A 72 2.98 3.09 -5.86
CA ILE A 72 3.83 3.14 -7.05
C ILE A 72 4.36 4.58 -7.20
N PRO A 73 5.35 4.97 -6.38
CA PRO A 73 5.91 6.31 -6.46
C PRO A 73 6.70 6.50 -7.76
N GLU A 74 6.65 7.70 -8.30
CA GLU A 74 7.40 8.08 -9.48
C GLU A 74 8.92 8.12 -9.18
N ALA A 75 9.74 7.79 -10.17
CA ALA A 75 11.19 7.94 -10.07
C ALA A 75 11.56 9.43 -10.14
N TRP A 76 11.72 10.06 -8.98
CA TRP A 76 11.91 11.52 -8.87
C TRP A 76 13.39 11.98 -8.91
N GLN A 77 14.35 11.11 -8.58
CA GLN A 77 15.76 11.48 -8.35
C GLN A 77 16.48 12.11 -9.56
N SER A 78 16.01 11.88 -10.78
CA SER A 78 16.59 12.46 -12.00
C SER A 78 15.57 13.28 -12.79
N ASN A 79 14.44 13.62 -12.18
CA ASN A 79 13.41 14.40 -12.83
C ASN A 79 13.70 15.90 -12.66
N GLU A 80 14.16 16.54 -13.74
CA GLU A 80 14.51 17.98 -13.75
C GLU A 80 13.32 18.89 -13.39
N ILE A 81 12.09 18.44 -13.60
CA ILE A 81 10.86 19.18 -13.27
C ILE A 81 10.57 19.13 -11.77
N MET A 82 11.04 18.07 -11.08
CA MET A 82 10.82 17.84 -9.65
C MET A 82 11.99 18.30 -8.76
N ASN A 83 13.08 18.80 -9.37
CA ASN A 83 14.30 19.27 -8.68
C ASN A 83 14.17 20.65 -7.98
N LYS A 84 12.95 21.11 -7.70
CA LYS A 84 12.71 22.38 -6.99
C LYS A 84 12.03 22.10 -5.66
N GLY A 85 12.86 21.79 -4.66
CA GLY A 85 12.53 21.95 -3.24
C GLY A 85 12.82 23.36 -2.76
#